data_AF-A0AAJ2PK05-F1
#
_entry.id   AF-A0AAJ2PK05-F1
#
_cell.length_a   1.000
_cell.length_b   1.000
_cell.length_c   1.000
_cell.angle_alpha   90.00
_cell.angle_beta   90.00
_cell.angle_gamma   90.00
#
_symmetry.space_group_name_H-M   'P 1'
#
loop_
_entity.id
_entity.type
_entity.pdbx_description
1 polymer ?
#
loop_
_entity_poly.entity_id
_entity_poly.type
_entity_poly.pdbx_seq_one_letter_code
_entity_poly.pdbx_strand_id
1 'polypeptide(L)' 'MVCESTGTGADGPAVGARYPVGRGPLRDGSGQVFAALNVNCHAAETSVERLVEEHLPPPLLQTAGDISADFARVAAVPQA' A
#
# COMPACT_ATOMS: atom_id res chain seq x y z
N MET A 1 7.99 -3.53 -3.03
CA MET A 1 7.15 -4.54 -2.35
C MET A 1 7.47 -4.47 -0.87
N VAL A 2 6.75 -3.63 -0.12
CA VAL A 2 6.95 -3.57 1.34
C VAL A 2 6.12 -4.70 1.95
N CYS A 3 6.77 -5.84 2.15
CA CYS A 3 6.25 -6.96 2.92
C CYS A 3 6.67 -6.72 4.37
N GLU A 4 5.79 -6.18 5.20
CA GLU A 4 6.05 -6.04 6.64
C GLU A 4 5.21 -7.05 7.41
N SER A 5 5.90 -7.83 8.24
CA SER A 5 5.34 -8.77 9.21
C SER A 5 4.47 -8.02 10.22
N THR A 6 3.25 -8.48 10.41
CA THR A 6 2.37 -8.03 11.49
C THR A 6 3.01 -8.39 12.84
N GLY A 7 3.60 -7.39 13.50
CA GLY A 7 4.04 -7.50 14.89
C GLY A 7 2.85 -7.80 15.78
N THR A 8 2.70 -9.08 16.15
CA THR A 8 1.78 -9.50 17.21
C THR A 8 2.58 -9.46 18.50
N GLY A 9 2.50 -8.33 19.22
CA GLY A 9 3.06 -8.17 20.56
C GLY A 9 1.96 -7.72 21.50
N ALA A 10 1.46 -8.65 22.32
CA ALA A 10 0.61 -8.35 23.45
C ALA A 10 1.45 -7.65 24.53
N ASP A 11 1.22 -6.36 24.80
CA ASP A 11 1.49 -5.64 26.05
C ASP A 11 1.37 -4.11 25.83
N GLY A 12 0.21 -3.52 26.19
CA GLY A 12 -0.02 -2.06 26.20
C GLY A 12 0.08 -1.35 24.83
N PRO A 13 -0.38 -0.09 24.69
CA PRO A 13 -0.13 0.68 23.48
C PRO A 13 1.36 1.02 23.42
N ALA A 14 2.10 0.30 22.57
CA ALA A 14 3.49 0.62 22.28
C ALA A 14 3.57 2.06 21.73
N VAL A 15 4.19 2.97 22.48
CA VAL A 15 4.60 4.29 22.00
C VAL A 15 5.47 4.06 20.77
N GLY A 16 4.94 4.27 19.57
CA GLY A 16 5.56 3.69 18.36
C GLY A 16 4.57 3.13 17.33
N ALA A 17 3.39 2.69 17.77
CA ALA A 17 2.51 1.83 16.97
C ALA A 17 2.15 2.45 15.61
N ARG A 18 2.40 1.67 14.55
CA ARG A 18 1.97 1.96 13.18
C ARG A 18 0.83 1.04 12.83
N TYR A 19 -0.29 1.61 12.40
CA TYR A 19 -1.42 0.81 11.92
C TYR A 19 -1.47 0.85 10.39
N PRO A 20 -1.79 -0.29 9.74
CA PRO A 20 -2.11 -0.29 8.32
C PRO A 20 -3.48 0.38 8.14
N VAL A 21 -3.53 1.38 7.27
CA VAL A 21 -4.68 2.30 7.17
C VAL A 21 -5.34 2.30 5.80
N GLY A 22 -4.69 1.71 4.80
CA GLY A 22 -5.26 1.50 3.47
C GLY A 22 -4.48 0.49 2.67
N ARG A 23 -5.15 -0.16 1.71
CA ARG A 23 -4.52 -1.07 0.74
C ARG A 23 -5.01 -0.80 -0.68
N GLY A 24 -4.08 -0.81 -1.63
CA GLY A 24 -4.35 -0.66 -3.06
C GLY A 24 -3.98 -1.96 -3.81
N PRO A 25 -4.84 -2.49 -4.69
CA PRO A 25 -4.53 -3.68 -5.48
C PRO A 25 -3.58 -3.35 -6.62
N LEU A 26 -2.58 -4.21 -6.85
CA LEU A 26 -1.70 -4.17 -8.02
C LEU A 26 -2.15 -5.22 -9.03
N ARG A 27 -2.30 -4.80 -10.29
CA ARG A 27 -2.80 -5.63 -11.39
C ARG A 27 -1.76 -5.77 -12.49
N ASP A 28 -1.71 -6.94 -13.11
CA ASP A 28 -0.91 -7.14 -14.33
C ASP A 28 -1.64 -6.63 -15.58
N GLY A 29 -1.01 -6.76 -16.75
CA GLY A 29 -1.59 -6.36 -18.03
C GLY A 29 -2.87 -7.11 -18.44
N SER A 30 -3.19 -8.22 -17.77
CA SER A 30 -4.45 -8.97 -17.96
C SER A 30 -5.53 -8.59 -16.93
N GLY A 31 -5.21 -7.69 -15.99
CA GLY A 31 -6.10 -7.25 -14.92
C GLY A 31 -6.10 -8.13 -13.68
N GLN A 32 -5.29 -9.19 -13.64
CA GLN A 32 -5.19 -10.09 -12.49
C GLN A 32 -4.44 -9.43 -11.33
N VAL A 33 -4.96 -9.57 -10.11
CA VAL A 33 -4.30 -9.03 -8.92
C VAL A 33 -3.18 -9.97 -8.50
N PHE A 34 -1.94 -9.50 -8.54
CA PHE A 34 -0.77 -10.29 -8.14
C PHE A 34 -0.14 -9.82 -6.83
N ALA A 35 -0.48 -8.60 -6.38
CA ALA A 35 0.02 -8.03 -5.13
C ALA A 35 -0.92 -6.93 -4.61
N ALA A 36 -0.67 -6.45 -3.40
CA ALA A 36 -1.29 -5.26 -2.85
C ALA A 36 -0.24 -4.39 -2.17
N LEU A 37 -0.32 -3.07 -2.34
CA LEU A 37 0.44 -2.13 -1.53
C LEU A 37 -0.39 -1.67 -0.33
N ASN A 38 0.29 -1.27 0.74
CA ASN A 38 -0.33 -0.70 1.92
C ASN A 38 0.31 0.64 2.27
N VAL A 39 -0.42 1.44 3.06
CA VAL A 39 0.11 2.63 3.73
C VAL A 39 0.06 2.37 5.23
N ASN A 40 1.18 2.63 5.89
CA ASN A 40 1.33 2.59 7.35
C ASN A 40 1.58 4.02 7.84
N CYS A 41 0.80 4.49 8.83
CA CYS A 41 1.05 5.77 9.49
C CYS A 41 1.27 5.56 10.99
N HIS A 42 2.02 6.47 11.62
CA HIS A 42 2.22 6.45 13.06
C HIS A 42 0.98 6.98 13.77
N ALA A 43 0.42 6.17 14.67
CA ALA A 43 -0.89 6.41 15.26
C ALA A 43 -0.98 7.70 16.09
N ALA A 44 0.14 8.18 16.63
CA ALA A 44 0.19 9.37 17.47
C ALA A 44 0.36 10.68 16.68
N GLU A 45 0.74 10.62 15.41
CA GLU A 45 1.13 11.80 14.62
C GLU A 45 0.13 12.17 13.51
N THR A 46 -0.73 11.23 13.10
CA THR A 46 -1.65 11.44 11.98
C THR A 46 -3.08 11.17 12.42
N SER A 47 -3.94 12.19 12.36
CA SER A 47 -5.38 12.00 12.55
C SER A 47 -5.97 11.21 11.38
N VAL A 48 -7.08 10.51 11.64
CA VAL A 48 -7.79 9.76 10.60
C VAL A 48 -8.28 10.69 9.49
N GLU A 49 -8.74 11.92 9.81
CA GLU A 49 -9.13 12.88 8.76
C GLU A 49 -7.97 13.19 7.81
N ARG A 50 -6.79 13.53 8.33
CA ARG A 50 -5.63 13.88 7.50
C ARG A 50 -5.24 12.73 6.56
N LEU A 51 -5.30 11.52 7.10
CA LEU A 51 -4.99 10.30 6.37
C LEU A 51 -5.96 10.03 5.22
N VAL A 52 -7.25 10.27 5.45
CA VAL A 52 -8.32 10.10 4.47
C VAL A 52 -8.35 11.24 3.46
N GLU A 53 -7.91 12.45 3.80
CA GLU A 53 -7.92 13.55 2.85
C GLU A 53 -6.66 13.56 1.97
N GLU A 54 -5.49 13.28 2.55
CA GLU A 54 -4.20 13.49 1.87
C GLU A 54 -3.64 12.22 1.23
N HIS A 55 -4.03 11.02 1.70
CA HIS A 55 -3.36 9.77 1.33
C HIS A 55 -4.31 8.67 0.84
N LEU A 56 -5.58 8.70 1.24
CA LEU A 56 -6.55 7.66 0.92
C LEU A 56 -7.82 8.25 0.30
N PRO A 57 -8.69 7.44 -0.34
CA PRO A 57 -8.34 6.47 -1.36
C PRO A 57 -7.72 7.05 -2.66
N PRO A 58 -7.98 8.28 -3.16
CA PRO A 58 -7.54 8.67 -4.50
C PRO A 58 -6.01 8.62 -4.72
N PRO A 59 -5.15 9.15 -3.82
CA PRO A 59 -3.70 9.10 -4.01
C PRO A 59 -3.14 7.67 -3.98
N LEU A 60 -3.69 6.82 -3.09
CA LEU A 60 -3.31 5.42 -2.97
C LEU A 60 -3.67 4.62 -4.25
N LEU A 61 -4.87 4.82 -4.78
CA LEU A 61 -5.33 4.11 -5.98
C LEU A 61 -4.57 4.60 -7.23
N GLN A 62 -4.27 5.89 -7.32
CA GLN A 62 -3.42 6.42 -8.40
C GLN A 62 -2.05 5.75 -8.38
N THR A 63 -1.40 5.73 -7.21
CA THR A 63 -0.10 5.07 -7.03
C THR A 63 -0.16 3.58 -7.39
N ALA A 64 -1.23 2.88 -6.98
CA ALA A 64 -1.47 1.49 -7.33
C ALA A 64 -1.57 1.28 -8.85
N GLY A 65 -2.28 2.18 -9.55
CA GLY A 65 -2.45 2.17 -11.00
C GLY A 65 -1.14 2.40 -11.74
N ASP A 66 -0.34 3.37 -11.28
CA ASP A 66 0.94 3.70 -11.91
C ASP A 66 1.93 2.53 -11.83
N ILE A 67 2.04 1.91 -10.65
CA ILE A 67 2.86 0.69 -10.47
C ILE A 67 2.34 -0.44 -11.36
N SER A 68 1.01 -0.66 -11.40
CA SER A 68 0.40 -1.69 -12.25
C SER A 68 0.74 -1.48 -13.74
N ALA A 69 0.73 -0.22 -14.20
CA ALA A 69 1.10 0.14 -15.56
C ALA A 69 2.58 -0.13 -15.87
N ASP A 70 3.49 0.10 -14.91
CA ASP A 70 4.91 -0.26 -15.05
C ASP A 70 5.10 -1.77 -15.23
N PHE A 71 4.43 -2.59 -14.41
CA PHE A 71 4.49 -4.05 -14.55
C PHE A 71 3.96 -4.52 -15.90
N ALA A 72 2.86 -3.93 -16.39
CA ALA A 72 2.33 -4.23 -17.71
C ALA A 72 3.33 -3.87 -18.82
N ARG A 73 4.02 -2.73 -18.71
CA ARG A 73 5.05 -2.31 -19.67
C ARG A 73 6.23 -3.27 -19.71
N VAL A 74 6.75 -3.67 -18.54
CA VAL A 74 7.88 -4.62 -18.46
C VAL A 74 7.49 -5.97 -19.07
N ALA A 75 6.30 -6.48 -18.76
CA ALA A 75 5.80 -7.75 -19.29
C ALA A 75 5.58 -7.74 -20.81
N ALA A 76 5.31 -6.56 -21.40
CA ALA A 76 5.10 -6.40 -22.84
C ALA A 76 6.40 -6.42 -23.66
N VAL A 77 7.56 -6.21 -23.02
CA VAL A 77 8.86 -6.27 -23.70
C VAL A 77 9.31 -7.74 -23.78
N PRO A 78 9.68 -8.27 -24.96
CA PRO A 78 10.24 -9.61 -25.08
C PRO A 78 11.46 -9.78 -24.18
N GLN A 79 11.42 -10.78 -23.30
CA GLN A 79 12.54 -11.13 -22.42
C GLN A 79 13.41 -12.17 -23.13
N ALA A 80 14.74 -11.93 -23.13
CA ALA A 80 15.74 -12.78 -23.79
C ALA A 80 16.02 -14.07 -22.99
#